data_AF-A0A5B7BKY0-F1
#
_entry.id   AF-A0A5B7BKY0-F1
#
_cell.length_a   1.000
_cell.length_b   1.000
_cell.length_c   1.000
_cell.angle_alpha   90.00
_cell.angle_beta   90.00
_cell.angle_gamma   90.00
#
_symmetry.space_group_name_H-M   'P 1'
#
loop_
_entity.id
_entity.type
_entity.pdbx_description
1 polymer ?
#
loop_
_entity_poly.entity_id
_entity_poly.type
_entity_poly.pdbx_seq_one_letter_code
_entity_poly.pdbx_strand_id
1 'polypeptide(L)'
;MNRAWAGLEKAPDGSFKNKLYGLGLRLLSRVKPSEIFLKSISKEVTKVEVIYPSSLNARLVRRRLRHIAVRGFVIHKRYFYGSVSLLPITSAFAVLPLPNIPFFWILFRTYSHWRALKGSERLLRLLSDCSGKRNSSVVAENGSKSSHDSSENGTHNSLGPPWVLQPSKELENLLQHGDAHDGVNKCIVSNICKTFDLNTMDVLKYRDSM
;
A
#
# COMPACT_ATOMS: atom_id res chain seq x y z
N MET A 1 -16.84 -5.53 9.41
CA MET A 1 -17.01 -4.12 9.84
C MET A 1 -17.24 -4.09 11.35
N ASN A 2 -16.59 -3.20 12.10
CA ASN A 2 -16.66 -3.19 13.57
C ASN A 2 -18.08 -2.84 14.06
N ARG A 3 -18.67 -3.65 14.95
CA ARG A 3 -20.05 -3.46 15.47
C ARG A 3 -20.27 -2.09 16.12
N ALA A 4 -19.25 -1.55 16.78
CA ALA A 4 -19.29 -0.22 17.40
C ALA A 4 -19.39 0.92 16.35
N TRP A 5 -18.73 0.77 15.19
CA TRP A 5 -18.79 1.73 14.08
C TRP A 5 -20.17 1.72 13.41
N ALA A 6 -20.74 0.53 13.20
CA ALA A 6 -22.10 0.40 12.66
C ALA A 6 -23.18 0.98 13.59
N GLY A 7 -22.95 0.96 14.91
CA GLY A 7 -23.84 1.60 15.89
C GLY A 7 -23.76 3.13 15.89
N LEU A 8 -22.62 3.71 15.50
CA LEU A 8 -22.44 5.17 15.33
C LEU A 8 -23.12 5.67 14.05
N GLU A 9 -23.06 4.88 12.98
CA GLU A 9 -23.73 5.17 11.69
C GLU A 9 -25.26 5.19 11.83
N LYS A 10 -25.83 4.27 12.61
CA LYS A 10 -27.28 4.15 12.83
C LYS A 10 -27.86 5.15 13.83
N ALA A 11 -27.04 6.07 14.37
CA ALA A 11 -27.50 7.03 15.36
C ALA A 11 -28.37 8.13 14.72
N PRO A 12 -29.40 8.65 15.43
CA PRO A 12 -30.32 9.65 14.87
C PRO A 12 -29.62 10.95 14.46
N ASP A 13 -30.14 11.57 13.41
CA ASP A 13 -29.64 12.82 12.85
C ASP A 13 -29.66 13.95 13.89
N GLY A 14 -28.50 14.58 14.10
CA GLY A 14 -28.31 15.63 15.11
C GLY A 14 -27.66 15.16 16.42
N SER A 15 -27.60 13.84 16.69
CA SER A 15 -26.93 13.30 17.88
C SER A 15 -25.41 13.55 17.85
N PHE A 16 -24.80 13.75 19.02
CA PHE A 16 -23.34 13.79 19.18
C PHE A 16 -22.64 12.57 18.53
N LYS A 17 -23.31 11.41 18.51
CA LYS A 17 -22.80 10.18 17.87
C LYS A 17 -22.71 10.30 16.34
N ASN A 18 -23.74 10.85 15.69
CA ASN A 18 -23.72 11.10 14.24
C ASN A 18 -22.72 12.20 13.88
N LYS A 19 -22.62 13.27 14.69
CA LYS A 19 -21.56 14.28 14.52
C LYS A 19 -20.15 13.69 14.64
N LEU A 20 -19.93 12.80 15.61
CA LEU A 20 -18.66 12.10 15.79
C LEU A 20 -18.35 11.17 14.61
N TYR A 21 -19.35 10.45 14.11
CA TYR A 21 -19.24 9.62 12.91
C TYR A 21 -18.85 10.46 11.69
N GLY A 22 -19.55 11.56 11.42
CA GLY A 22 -19.25 12.48 10.32
C GLY A 22 -17.86 13.13 10.45
N LEU A 23 -17.46 13.53 11.65
CA LEU A 23 -16.10 14.02 11.91
C LEU A 23 -15.05 12.93 11.66
N GLY A 24 -15.30 11.69 12.11
CA GLY A 24 -14.44 10.54 11.87
C GLY A 24 -14.27 10.25 10.37
N LEU A 25 -15.37 10.25 9.61
CA LEU A 25 -15.33 10.11 8.15
C LEU A 25 -14.56 11.25 7.47
N ARG A 26 -14.78 12.50 7.89
CA ARG A 26 -14.04 13.67 7.37
C ARG A 26 -12.54 13.60 7.67
N LEU A 27 -12.17 13.00 8.79
CA LEU A 27 -10.78 12.78 9.17
C LEU A 27 -10.15 11.62 8.38
N LEU A 28 -10.87 10.51 8.22
CA LEU A 28 -10.45 9.36 7.42
C LEU A 28 -10.34 9.71 5.93
N SER A 29 -11.23 10.55 5.40
CA SER A 29 -11.18 10.98 4.00
C SER A 29 -9.93 11.79 3.68
N ARG A 30 -9.33 12.47 4.67
CA ARG A 30 -8.05 13.20 4.52
C ARG A 30 -6.81 12.31 4.49
N VAL A 31 -6.92 11.03 4.85
CA VAL A 31 -5.77 10.12 4.83
C VAL A 31 -5.28 9.93 3.40
N LYS A 32 -3.98 10.13 3.18
CA LYS A 32 -3.39 10.03 1.83
C LYS A 32 -3.54 8.60 1.29
N PRO A 33 -3.84 8.45 -0.01
CA PRO A 33 -4.00 7.13 -0.62
C PRO A 33 -2.72 6.27 -0.51
N SER A 34 -1.55 6.89 -0.60
CA SER A 34 -0.24 6.26 -0.34
C SER A 34 -0.12 5.60 1.02
N GLU A 35 -0.72 6.18 2.05
CA GLU A 35 -0.74 5.62 3.40
C GLU A 35 -1.62 4.37 3.47
N ILE A 36 -2.76 4.37 2.79
CA ILE A 36 -3.69 3.23 2.74
C ILE A 36 -3.01 2.02 2.08
N PHE A 37 -2.33 2.26 0.96
CA PHE A 37 -1.53 1.23 0.26
C PHE A 37 -0.40 0.70 1.12
N LEU A 38 0.41 1.57 1.73
CA LEU A 38 1.52 1.09 2.57
C LEU A 38 1.02 0.37 3.82
N LYS A 39 -0.16 0.73 4.34
CA LYS A 39 -0.79 0.07 5.49
C LYS A 39 -1.33 -1.32 5.16
N SER A 40 -1.74 -1.57 3.92
CA SER A 40 -2.21 -2.90 3.47
C SER A 40 -1.07 -3.90 3.33
N ILE A 41 0.16 -3.42 3.09
CA ILE A 41 1.36 -4.26 3.07
C ILE A 41 1.72 -4.65 4.52
N SER A 42 1.26 -5.83 4.94
CA SER A 42 1.62 -6.38 6.25
C SER A 42 3.07 -6.88 6.27
N LYS A 43 3.63 -7.06 7.49
CA LYS A 43 4.97 -7.63 7.69
C LYS A 43 5.08 -9.06 7.14
N GLU A 44 3.96 -9.78 7.16
CA GLU A 44 3.85 -11.18 6.74
C GLU A 44 3.80 -11.36 5.22
N VAL A 45 3.66 -10.27 4.46
CA VAL A 45 3.63 -10.36 3.00
C VAL A 45 5.02 -10.77 2.51
N THR A 46 5.10 -11.98 1.95
CA THR A 46 6.32 -12.56 1.36
C THR A 46 6.38 -12.38 -0.14
N LYS A 47 5.22 -12.27 -0.80
CA LYS A 47 5.11 -12.10 -2.25
C LYS A 47 4.31 -10.86 -2.60
N VAL A 48 4.86 -10.02 -3.49
CA VAL A 48 4.13 -8.90 -4.09
C VAL A 48 3.96 -9.19 -5.57
N GLU A 49 2.75 -9.01 -6.08
CA GLU A 49 2.45 -9.12 -7.50
C GLU A 49 2.05 -7.75 -8.02
N VAL A 50 2.66 -7.33 -9.12
CA VAL A 50 2.37 -6.03 -9.72
C VAL A 50 1.96 -6.26 -11.16
N ILE A 51 0.70 -5.95 -11.43
CA ILE A 51 0.10 -5.98 -12.76
C ILE A 51 0.30 -4.61 -13.40
N TYR A 52 0.84 -4.58 -14.61
CA TYR A 52 1.07 -3.35 -15.35
C TYR A 52 0.75 -3.57 -16.85
N PRO A 53 0.38 -2.52 -17.60
CA PRO A 53 0.11 -2.66 -19.04
C PRO A 53 1.37 -3.08 -19.79
N SER A 54 1.23 -3.97 -20.78
CA SER A 54 2.38 -4.53 -21.53
C SER A 54 3.21 -3.48 -22.28
N SER A 55 2.59 -2.36 -22.68
CA SER A 55 3.29 -1.22 -23.28
C SER A 55 4.31 -0.54 -22.36
N LEU A 56 4.21 -0.72 -21.04
CA LEU A 56 5.09 -0.06 -20.09
C LEU A 56 6.30 -0.92 -19.71
N ASN A 57 7.49 -0.32 -19.67
CA ASN A 57 8.70 -1.06 -19.31
C ASN A 57 8.71 -1.44 -17.80
N ALA A 58 8.90 -2.72 -17.52
CA ALA A 58 9.05 -3.28 -16.17
C ALA A 58 10.06 -2.52 -15.29
N ARG A 59 11.14 -1.99 -15.89
CA ARG A 59 12.17 -1.21 -15.18
C ARG A 59 11.63 0.12 -14.66
N LEU A 60 10.75 0.79 -15.41
CA LEU A 60 10.13 2.05 -15.00
C LEU A 60 9.13 1.83 -13.87
N VAL A 61 8.31 0.79 -13.98
CA VAL A 61 7.38 0.35 -12.91
C VAL A 61 8.16 0.10 -11.62
N ARG A 62 9.26 -0.66 -11.71
CA ARG A 62 10.15 -0.90 -10.57
C ARG A 62 10.72 0.39 -9.97
N ARG A 63 11.23 1.30 -10.82
CA ARG A 63 11.79 2.57 -10.35
C ARG A 63 10.73 3.41 -9.63
N ARG A 64 9.51 3.45 -10.17
CA ARG A 64 8.40 4.20 -9.58
C ARG A 64 7.93 3.58 -8.27
N LEU A 65 7.81 2.25 -8.21
CA LEU A 65 7.45 1.55 -6.98
C LEU A 65 8.49 1.73 -5.87
N ARG A 66 9.78 1.66 -6.22
CA ARG A 66 10.88 1.98 -5.29
C ARG A 66 10.79 3.41 -4.80
N HIS A 67 10.52 4.36 -5.69
CA HIS A 67 10.36 5.76 -5.31
C HIS A 67 9.18 5.96 -4.35
N ILE A 68 8.04 5.30 -4.59
CA ILE A 68 6.88 5.32 -3.66
C ILE A 68 7.27 4.73 -2.30
N ALA A 69 8.00 3.60 -2.27
CA ALA A 69 8.46 2.99 -1.03
C ALA A 69 9.40 3.90 -0.23
N VAL A 70 10.43 4.47 -0.89
CA VAL A 70 11.40 5.38 -0.25
C VAL A 70 10.73 6.67 0.24
N ARG A 71 9.90 7.28 -0.61
CA ARG A 71 9.15 8.50 -0.25
C ARG A 71 8.20 8.23 0.91
N GLY A 72 7.49 7.10 0.87
CA GLY A 72 6.61 6.63 1.95
C GLY A 72 7.38 6.45 3.26
N PHE A 73 8.54 5.81 3.22
CA PHE A 73 9.40 5.59 4.38
C PHE A 73 9.81 6.91 5.05
N VAL A 74 10.36 7.86 4.29
CA VAL A 74 10.83 9.15 4.84
C VAL A 74 9.67 9.96 5.43
N ILE A 75 8.56 10.07 4.68
CA ILE A 75 7.40 10.85 5.11
C ILE A 75 6.77 10.25 6.37
N HIS A 76 6.51 8.94 6.38
CA HIS A 76 5.87 8.29 7.52
C HIS A 76 6.78 8.21 8.74
N LYS A 77 8.10 8.12 8.56
CA LYS A 77 9.07 8.24 9.66
C LYS A 77 8.93 9.60 10.34
N ARG A 78 8.97 10.69 9.58
CA ARG A 78 8.84 12.06 10.13
C ARG A 78 7.52 12.27 10.86
N TYR A 79 6.39 11.88 10.25
CA TYR A 79 5.09 12.05 10.90
C TYR A 79 4.88 11.11 12.09
N PHE A 80 5.45 9.90 12.08
CA PHE A 80 5.42 9.00 13.23
C PHE A 80 6.11 9.64 14.43
N TYR A 81 7.37 10.07 14.29
CA TYR A 81 8.09 10.72 15.40
C TYR A 81 7.40 12.01 15.84
N GLY A 82 6.93 12.85 14.91
CA GLY A 82 6.19 14.06 15.25
C GLY A 82 4.91 13.77 16.03
N SER A 83 4.19 12.70 15.69
CA SER A 83 2.97 12.31 16.38
C SER A 83 3.25 11.69 17.75
N VAL A 84 4.32 10.89 17.87
CA VAL A 84 4.80 10.33 19.14
C VAL A 84 5.19 11.45 20.12
N SER A 85 5.88 12.49 19.65
CA SER A 85 6.21 13.65 20.49
C SER A 85 4.98 14.42 20.97
N LEU A 86 3.87 14.38 20.22
CA LEU A 86 2.60 15.02 20.59
C LEU A 86 1.76 14.19 21.57
N LEU A 87 1.95 12.87 21.63
CA LEU A 87 1.21 11.99 22.53
C LEU A 87 1.21 12.43 23.99
N PRO A 88 2.36 12.71 24.65
CA PRO A 88 2.36 13.12 26.07
C PRO A 88 1.60 14.43 26.29
N ILE A 89 1.71 15.37 25.35
CA ILE A 89 1.01 16.65 25.39
C ILE A 89 -0.50 16.41 25.35
N THR A 90 -0.97 15.66 24.36
CA THR A 90 -2.41 15.35 24.22
C THR A 90 -2.95 14.47 25.35
N SER A 91 -2.09 13.62 25.96
CA SER A 91 -2.46 12.76 27.08
C SER A 91 -2.76 13.58 28.34
N ALA A 92 -2.03 14.68 28.58
CA ALA A 92 -2.32 15.57 29.70
C ALA A 92 -3.73 16.20 29.57
N PHE A 93 -4.14 16.55 28.35
CA PHE A 93 -5.48 17.07 28.07
C PHE A 93 -6.57 16.00 28.11
N ALA A 94 -6.22 14.71 28.04
CA ALA A 94 -7.19 13.61 28.07
C ALA A 94 -7.82 13.39 29.46
N VAL A 95 -7.26 14.00 30.51
CA VAL A 95 -7.77 13.94 31.88
C VAL A 95 -9.00 14.83 32.07
N LEU A 96 -9.24 15.79 31.17
CA LEU A 96 -10.41 16.66 31.20
C LEU A 96 -11.68 15.86 30.82
N PRO A 97 -12.86 16.20 31.38
CA PRO A 97 -14.13 15.50 31.10
C PRO A 97 -14.69 15.74 29.68
N LEU A 98 -13.88 16.34 28.80
CA LEU A 98 -14.24 16.59 27.40
C LEU A 98 -14.10 15.31 26.57
N PRO A 99 -14.83 15.18 25.45
CA PRO A 99 -14.65 14.05 24.56
C PRO A 99 -13.21 14.06 24.00
N ASN A 100 -12.40 13.08 24.40
CA ASN A 100 -10.97 12.90 24.09
C ASN A 100 -10.65 12.59 22.61
N ILE A 101 -11.44 13.14 21.68
CA ILE A 101 -11.26 13.07 20.23
C ILE A 101 -9.84 13.44 19.78
N PRO A 102 -9.19 14.54 20.27
CA PRO A 102 -7.85 14.87 19.82
C PRO A 102 -6.81 13.82 20.23
N PHE A 103 -6.93 13.25 21.44
CA PHE A 103 -6.07 12.17 21.92
C PHE A 103 -6.24 10.90 21.08
N PHE A 104 -7.48 10.45 20.87
CA PHE A 104 -7.75 9.28 20.03
C PHE A 104 -7.31 9.49 18.59
N TRP A 105 -7.44 10.71 18.06
CA TRP A 105 -6.98 11.06 16.72
C TRP A 105 -5.46 10.95 16.59
N ILE A 106 -4.69 11.52 17.52
CA ILE A 106 -3.22 11.44 17.47
C ILE A 106 -2.73 10.01 17.68
N LEU A 107 -3.42 9.22 18.52
CA LEU A 107 -3.10 7.81 18.73
C LEU A 107 -3.33 7.00 17.45
N PHE A 108 -4.49 7.18 16.83
CA PHE A 108 -4.79 6.61 15.50
C PHE A 108 -3.76 7.04 14.46
N ARG A 109 -3.37 8.33 14.44
CA ARG A 109 -2.41 8.88 13.48
C ARG A 109 -1.03 8.27 13.68
N THR A 110 -0.60 8.11 14.92
CA THR A 110 0.66 7.46 15.30
C THR A 110 0.67 6.01 14.84
N TYR A 111 -0.38 5.25 15.13
CA TYR A 111 -0.50 3.85 14.71
C TYR A 111 -0.53 3.71 13.18
N SER A 112 -1.30 4.54 12.49
CA SER A 112 -1.42 4.50 11.03
C SER A 112 -0.08 4.79 10.35
N HIS A 113 0.65 5.79 10.83
CA HIS A 113 2.00 6.10 10.34
C HIS A 113 3.02 5.03 10.66
N TRP A 114 2.97 4.44 11.86
CA TRP A 114 3.82 3.33 12.21
C TRP A 114 3.58 2.11 11.30
N ARG A 115 2.32 1.78 11.04
CA ARG A 115 1.94 0.65 10.18
C ARG A 115 2.35 0.89 8.73
N ALA A 116 2.11 2.09 8.19
CA ALA A 116 2.55 2.48 6.85
C ALA A 116 4.09 2.51 6.72
N LEU A 117 4.80 2.95 7.77
CA LEU A 117 6.27 2.89 7.83
C LEU A 117 6.75 1.45 7.72
N LYS A 118 6.17 0.52 8.49
CA LYS A 118 6.54 -0.90 8.44
C LYS A 118 6.22 -1.55 7.09
N GLY A 119 5.10 -1.20 6.46
CA GLY A 119 4.80 -1.65 5.10
C GLY A 119 5.78 -1.12 4.06
N SER A 120 6.20 0.15 4.16
CA SER A 120 7.21 0.73 3.27
C SER A 120 8.60 0.11 3.42
N GLU A 121 9.00 -0.19 4.66
CA GLU A 121 10.25 -0.90 4.98
C GLU A 121 10.22 -2.33 4.39
N ARG A 122 9.09 -3.03 4.55
CA ARG A 122 8.89 -4.36 3.97
C ARG A 122 8.94 -4.33 2.45
N LEU A 123 8.24 -3.40 1.83
CA LEU A 123 8.26 -3.21 0.38
C LEU A 123 9.69 -2.93 -0.11
N LEU A 124 10.43 -2.06 0.56
CA LEU A 124 11.82 -1.75 0.19
C LEU A 124 12.74 -2.98 0.26
N ARG A 125 12.57 -3.84 1.27
CA ARG A 125 13.30 -5.12 1.39
C ARG A 125 13.00 -6.04 0.20
N LEU A 126 11.72 -6.25 -0.12
CA LEU A 126 11.29 -7.08 -1.25
C LEU A 126 11.87 -6.58 -2.58
N LEU A 127 11.90 -5.26 -2.78
CA LEU A 127 12.48 -4.63 -3.98
C LEU A 127 14.02 -4.71 -4.05
N SER A 128 14.68 -5.01 -2.93
CA SER A 128 16.14 -5.12 -2.82
C SER A 128 16.59 -6.57 -2.99
N ASP A 129 15.93 -7.52 -2.32
CA ASP A 129 16.23 -8.96 -2.39
C ASP A 129 16.13 -9.50 -3.83
N CYS A 130 15.15 -9.03 -4.60
CA CYS A 130 15.02 -9.38 -6.02
C CYS A 130 16.14 -8.81 -6.90
N SER A 131 16.77 -7.71 -6.50
CA SER A 131 17.92 -7.18 -7.24
C SER A 131 19.15 -8.07 -7.09
N GLY A 132 19.35 -8.65 -5.90
CA GLY A 132 20.45 -9.60 -5.65
C GLY A 132 20.26 -10.91 -6.42
N LYS A 133 19.03 -11.48 -6.38
CA LYS A 133 18.73 -12.77 -7.03
C LYS A 133 18.80 -12.71 -8.57
N ARG A 134 18.49 -11.56 -9.18
CA ARG A 134 18.62 -11.36 -10.64
C ARG A 134 20.08 -11.23 -11.09
N ASN A 135 20.97 -10.75 -10.22
CA ASN A 135 22.39 -10.64 -10.56
C ASN A 135 23.09 -12.00 -10.43
N SER A 136 22.69 -12.87 -9.49
CA SER A 136 23.27 -14.21 -9.36
C SER A 136 22.84 -15.15 -10.49
N SER A 137 21.63 -15.00 -11.04
CA SER A 137 21.18 -15.81 -12.18
C SER A 137 21.91 -15.48 -13.48
N VAL A 138 22.33 -14.21 -13.67
CA VAL A 138 23.09 -13.78 -14.86
C VAL A 138 24.56 -14.21 -14.78
N VAL A 139 25.13 -14.33 -13.58
CA VAL A 139 26.52 -14.80 -13.39
C VAL A 139 26.63 -16.32 -13.57
N ALA A 140 25.57 -17.08 -13.30
CA ALA A 140 25.56 -18.54 -13.47
C ALA A 140 25.44 -19.01 -14.93
N GLU A 141 25.15 -18.13 -15.89
CA GLU A 141 24.92 -18.50 -17.30
C GLU A 141 26.18 -18.43 -18.19
N ASN A 142 27.32 -17.95 -17.66
CA ASN A 142 28.59 -17.79 -18.41
C ASN A 142 29.74 -18.64 -17.86
N GLY A 143 29.49 -19.88 -17.43
CA GLY A 143 30.51 -20.81 -16.92
C GLY A 143 30.40 -22.20 -17.55
N SER A 144 31.47 -22.63 -18.19
CA SER A 144 31.67 -23.84 -19.00
C SER A 144 31.27 -25.20 -18.40
N LYS A 145 30.89 -26.11 -19.31
CA LYS A 145 30.82 -27.59 -19.20
C LYS A 145 31.97 -28.22 -18.37
N SER A 146 31.64 -29.11 -17.42
CA SER A 146 32.38 -30.37 -17.12
C SER A 146 31.67 -31.22 -16.04
N SER A 147 31.33 -32.45 -16.43
CA SER A 147 31.16 -33.76 -15.76
C SER A 147 30.98 -33.94 -14.23
N HIS A 148 29.94 -34.71 -13.88
CA HIS A 148 29.75 -35.74 -12.81
C HIS A 148 30.43 -35.59 -11.43
N ASP A 149 29.65 -35.58 -10.33
CA ASP A 149 29.31 -36.80 -9.54
C ASP A 149 28.27 -36.47 -8.43
N SER A 150 27.69 -37.53 -7.86
CA SER A 150 26.42 -37.62 -7.14
C SER A 150 26.53 -37.28 -5.64
N SER A 151 25.53 -36.61 -5.08
CA SER A 151 25.12 -36.77 -3.67
C SER A 151 23.77 -36.09 -3.42
N GLU A 152 22.78 -36.91 -3.09
CA GLU A 152 21.47 -36.49 -2.61
C GLU A 152 21.58 -35.81 -1.24
N ASN A 153 20.88 -34.68 -1.08
CA ASN A 153 20.15 -34.38 0.14
C ASN A 153 19.00 -33.43 -0.20
N GLY A 154 17.77 -33.95 -0.09
CA GLY A 154 16.55 -33.18 -0.25
C GLY A 154 16.37 -32.15 0.87
N THR A 155 15.76 -31.01 0.52
CA THR A 155 14.37 -30.71 0.86
C THR A 155 13.94 -29.48 0.06
N HIS A 156 12.80 -29.62 -0.62
CA HIS A 156 12.10 -28.62 -1.40
C HIS A 156 11.95 -27.28 -0.67
N ASN A 157 12.18 -26.17 -1.39
CA ASN A 157 11.23 -25.09 -1.60
C ASN A 157 11.91 -24.01 -2.46
N SER A 158 11.87 -24.18 -3.78
CA SER A 158 12.15 -23.09 -4.72
C SER A 158 11.00 -22.08 -4.63
N LEU A 159 10.96 -21.32 -3.54
CA LEU A 159 10.15 -20.12 -3.45
C LEU A 159 10.57 -19.24 -4.62
N GLY A 160 9.69 -19.14 -5.62
CA GLY A 160 9.80 -18.25 -6.75
C GLY A 160 10.14 -16.83 -6.29
N PRO A 161 10.56 -15.93 -7.20
CA PRO A 161 10.95 -14.60 -6.80
C PRO A 161 9.84 -13.97 -5.94
N PRO A 162 10.18 -13.39 -4.77
CA PRO A 162 9.21 -12.79 -3.85
C PRO A 162 8.49 -11.56 -4.46
N TRP A 163 8.78 -11.25 -5.71
CA TRP A 163 8.11 -10.25 -6.50
C TRP A 163 7.96 -10.74 -7.94
N VAL A 164 6.72 -10.73 -8.44
CA VAL A 164 6.40 -11.06 -9.84
C VAL A 164 5.82 -9.82 -10.51
N LEU A 165 6.49 -9.38 -11.58
CA LEU A 165 6.01 -8.33 -12.49
C LEU A 165 5.22 -9.03 -13.60
N GLN A 166 3.90 -8.84 -13.62
CA GLN A 166 3.03 -9.42 -14.64
C GLN A 166 2.59 -8.34 -15.64
N PRO A 167 3.09 -8.38 -16.89
CA PRO A 167 2.51 -7.57 -17.95
C PRO A 167 1.12 -8.13 -18.29
N SER A 168 0.09 -7.28 -18.29
CA SER A 168 -1.28 -7.64 -18.64
C SER A 168 -1.72 -6.92 -19.91
N LYS A 169 -2.02 -7.71 -20.94
CA LYS A 169 -2.65 -7.23 -22.18
C LYS A 169 -4.11 -6.84 -21.96
N GLU A 170 -4.78 -7.50 -21.01
CA GLU A 170 -6.16 -7.19 -20.64
C GLU A 170 -6.27 -5.78 -20.06
N LEU A 171 -5.35 -5.42 -19.16
CA LEU A 171 -5.26 -4.06 -18.62
C LEU A 171 -4.95 -3.03 -19.72
N GLU A 172 -4.11 -3.38 -20.70
CA GLU A 172 -3.81 -2.51 -21.83
C GLU A 172 -5.03 -2.26 -22.72
N ASN A 173 -5.79 -3.31 -23.06
CA ASN A 173 -7.00 -3.19 -23.85
C ASN A 173 -8.06 -2.31 -23.16
N LEU A 174 -8.20 -2.43 -21.83
CA LEU A 174 -9.12 -1.59 -21.04
C LEU A 174 -8.70 -0.12 -21.05
N LEU A 175 -7.40 0.17 -21.13
CA LEU A 175 -6.87 1.54 -21.20
C LEU A 175 -6.98 2.13 -22.62
N GLN A 176 -6.80 1.32 -23.67
CA GLN A 176 -6.92 1.75 -25.07
C GLN A 176 -8.36 2.09 -25.48
N HIS A 177 -9.37 1.58 -24.77
CA HIS A 177 -10.77 1.93 -24.97
C HIS A 177 -11.13 3.34 -24.42
N GLY A 178 -10.16 4.07 -23.88
CA GLY A 178 -10.34 5.43 -23.39
C GLY A 178 -10.17 6.49 -24.46
N ASP A 179 -11.01 7.52 -24.39
CA ASP A 179 -11.05 8.63 -25.34
C ASP A 179 -9.73 9.43 -25.32
N ALA A 180 -9.19 9.76 -26.49
CA ALA A 180 -7.80 10.19 -26.71
C ALA A 180 -7.44 11.56 -26.08
N HIS A 181 -8.40 12.28 -25.50
CA HIS A 181 -8.25 13.66 -25.08
C HIS A 181 -8.35 13.93 -23.57
N ASP A 182 -8.79 12.97 -22.73
CA ASP A 182 -9.07 13.26 -21.31
C ASP A 182 -8.72 12.10 -20.34
N GLY A 183 -7.42 11.77 -20.24
CA GLY A 183 -6.90 10.88 -19.19
C GLY A 183 -7.63 9.54 -18.99
N VAL A 184 -7.47 8.93 -17.81
CA VAL A 184 -8.22 7.70 -17.47
C VAL A 184 -9.61 8.09 -16.94
N ASN A 185 -10.63 7.97 -17.81
CA ASN A 185 -12.04 8.25 -17.48
C ASN A 185 -12.50 7.41 -16.26
N LYS A 186 -13.37 7.98 -15.42
CA LYS A 186 -13.98 7.32 -14.25
C LYS A 186 -14.69 6.00 -14.63
N CYS A 187 -15.29 5.93 -15.82
CA CYS A 187 -15.91 4.70 -16.32
C CYS A 187 -14.89 3.58 -16.55
N ILE A 188 -13.72 3.91 -17.11
CA ILE A 188 -12.62 2.96 -17.33
C ILE A 188 -12.07 2.47 -15.99
N VAL A 189 -11.86 3.38 -15.03
CA VAL A 189 -11.43 3.02 -13.67
C VAL A 189 -12.42 2.04 -13.04
N SER A 190 -13.73 2.28 -13.18
CA SER A 190 -14.76 1.37 -12.66
C SER A 190 -14.68 -0.01 -13.30
N ASN A 191 -14.47 -0.10 -14.62
CA ASN A 191 -14.32 -1.38 -15.31
C ASN A 191 -13.07 -2.13 -14.86
N ILE A 192 -11.92 -1.45 -14.77
CA ILE A 192 -10.68 -2.04 -14.23
C ILE A 192 -10.89 -2.54 -12.80
N CYS A 193 -11.57 -1.75 -11.96
CA CYS A 193 -11.84 -2.15 -10.59
C CYS A 193 -12.72 -3.39 -10.48
N LYS A 194 -13.68 -3.57 -11.40
CA LYS A 194 -14.49 -4.81 -11.48
C LYS A 194 -13.66 -6.01 -11.93
N THR A 195 -12.80 -5.83 -12.93
CA THR A 195 -11.96 -6.92 -13.47
C THR A 195 -10.93 -7.41 -12.47
N PHE A 196 -10.31 -6.51 -11.71
CA PHE A 196 -9.23 -6.83 -10.77
C PHE A 196 -9.65 -6.85 -9.29
N ASP A 197 -10.96 -6.83 -9.01
CA ASP A 197 -11.55 -6.79 -7.66
C ASP A 197 -10.91 -5.71 -6.76
N LEU A 198 -10.83 -4.48 -7.29
CA LEU A 198 -10.25 -3.33 -6.60
C LEU A 198 -11.35 -2.41 -6.06
N ASN A 199 -11.04 -1.70 -4.97
CA ASN A 199 -11.94 -0.66 -4.45
C ASN A 199 -11.90 0.59 -5.34
N THR A 200 -12.97 0.83 -6.09
CA THR A 200 -13.12 1.99 -6.98
C THR A 200 -12.87 3.32 -6.28
N MET A 201 -13.30 3.47 -5.03
CA MET A 201 -13.14 4.74 -4.29
C MET A 201 -11.67 5.04 -3.97
N ASP A 202 -10.90 4.02 -3.63
CA ASP A 202 -9.47 4.18 -3.32
C ASP A 202 -8.67 4.49 -4.60
N VAL A 203 -9.02 3.86 -5.72
CA VAL A 203 -8.35 4.10 -7.02
C VAL A 203 -8.64 5.50 -7.55
N LEU A 204 -9.89 5.97 -7.45
CA LEU A 204 -10.25 7.34 -7.83
C LEU A 204 -9.51 8.37 -6.95
N LYS A 205 -9.44 8.12 -5.65
CA LYS A 205 -8.68 8.96 -4.72
C LYS A 205 -7.19 9.01 -5.08
N TYR A 206 -6.63 7.92 -5.58
CA TYR A 206 -5.27 7.85 -6.07
C TYR A 206 -5.06 8.68 -7.34
N ARG A 207 -5.99 8.58 -8.29
CA ARG A 207 -5.97 9.34 -9.54
C ARG A 207 -6.00 10.85 -9.27
N ASP A 208 -6.90 11.29 -8.42
CA ASP A 208 -7.10 12.72 -8.11
C ASP A 208 -5.97 13.30 -7.22
N SER A 209 -5.09 12.45 -6.68
CA SER A 209 -3.94 12.83 -5.84
C SER A 209 -2.61 12.87 -6.60
N MET A 210 -2.56 12.41 -7.85
CA MET A 210 -1.36 12.45 -8.71
C MET A 210 -1.30 13.75 -9.50
#